data_AF-A0A971FT13-F1
#
_entry.id   AF-A0A971FT13-F1
#
_cell.length_a   1.000
_cell.length_b   1.000
_cell.length_c   1.000
_cell.angle_alpha   90.00
_cell.angle_beta   90.00
_cell.angle_gamma   90.00
#
_symmetry.space_group_name_H-M   'P 1'
#
loop_
_entity.id
_entity.type
_entity.pdbx_description
1 polymer ?
#
loop_
_entity_poly.entity_id
_entity_poly.type
_entity_poly.pdbx_seq_one_letter_code
_entity_poly.pdbx_strand_id
1 'polypeptide(L)'
;VPVESDGIFRFKDKPYDMYYYSIISEKEDRLLIELVLKNTKMPFYFEDSGIYLVGTLFKTYNEMKDIPSIGFKGNEQFGSGRGYIWSRSLPLLKDTFWIGHGPDTFPMYYPQDDIIGKLNTFRDIRAVVDKPHSFYIQVAHNTGVISLLALLVLFGFYLIQSVKLYWKRRSSDTWVIAGKIIMGAVLAYLITSIFNDSVIYVAPIFWTLLGAGFAVNYQVKQLY
;
A
#
# COMPACT_ATOMS: atom_id res chain seq x y z
N VAL A 1 40.67 -0.54 -10.31
CA VAL A 1 40.58 0.92 -10.01
C VAL A 1 39.47 1.53 -10.85
N PRO A 2 38.45 2.16 -10.25
CA PRO A 2 37.35 2.74 -10.99
C PRO A 2 37.77 3.89 -11.90
N VAL A 3 36.98 4.17 -12.95
CA VAL A 3 37.13 5.36 -13.80
C VAL A 3 36.11 6.39 -13.36
N GLU A 4 36.55 7.62 -13.16
CA GLU A 4 35.69 8.76 -12.83
C GLU A 4 35.20 9.44 -14.11
N SER A 5 33.89 9.72 -14.19
CA SER A 5 33.26 10.58 -15.19
C SER A 5 32.07 11.27 -14.54
N ASP A 6 32.03 12.61 -14.54
CA ASP A 6 30.93 13.41 -13.97
C ASP A 6 30.56 13.07 -12.51
N GLY A 7 31.56 12.79 -11.66
CA GLY A 7 31.37 12.41 -10.25
C GLY A 7 30.85 10.98 -10.04
N ILE A 8 30.84 10.16 -11.10
CA ILE A 8 30.48 8.74 -11.08
C ILE A 8 31.73 7.89 -11.28
N PHE A 9 31.92 6.91 -10.39
CA PHE A 9 33.02 5.96 -10.40
C PHE A 9 32.54 4.59 -10.88
N ARG A 10 33.07 4.11 -12.00
CA ARG A 10 32.70 2.81 -12.61
C ARG A 10 33.82 1.79 -12.47
N PHE A 11 33.51 0.56 -12.11
CA PHE A 11 34.51 -0.50 -12.03
C PHE A 11 34.96 -0.94 -13.43
N LYS A 12 36.28 -1.14 -13.60
CA LYS A 12 36.88 -1.56 -14.90
C LYS A 12 36.75 -3.06 -15.16
N ASP A 13 36.63 -3.85 -14.09
CA ASP A 13 36.63 -5.30 -14.18
C ASP A 13 35.26 -5.79 -14.66
N LYS A 14 35.25 -6.65 -15.69
CA LYS A 14 34.03 -7.23 -16.27
C LYS A 14 32.98 -7.74 -15.26
N PRO A 15 33.33 -8.45 -14.15
CA PRO A 15 32.30 -8.87 -13.19
C PRO A 15 31.58 -7.72 -12.48
N TYR A 16 32.14 -6.51 -12.50
CA TYR A 16 31.64 -5.34 -11.78
C TYR A 16 31.24 -4.18 -12.71
N ASP A 17 31.23 -4.36 -14.03
CA ASP A 17 30.92 -3.30 -15.00
C ASP A 17 29.49 -2.73 -14.87
N MET A 18 28.58 -3.53 -14.31
CA MET A 18 27.19 -3.18 -13.97
C MET A 18 27.05 -2.40 -12.65
N TYR A 19 28.14 -2.21 -11.92
CA TYR A 19 28.20 -1.45 -10.68
C TYR A 19 28.83 -0.09 -10.98
N TYR A 20 28.29 0.93 -10.37
CA TYR A 20 28.96 2.21 -10.24
C TYR A 20 28.60 2.81 -8.90
N TYR A 21 29.40 3.75 -8.44
CA TYR A 21 29.04 4.54 -7.28
C TYR A 21 29.23 6.02 -7.55
N SER A 22 28.46 6.85 -6.88
CA SER A 22 28.65 8.30 -6.87
C SER A 22 28.86 8.79 -5.44
N ILE A 23 29.70 9.80 -5.29
CA ILE A 23 29.85 10.50 -4.01
C ILE A 23 28.74 11.54 -3.94
N ILE A 24 27.87 11.43 -2.94
CA ILE A 24 26.72 12.34 -2.76
C ILE A 24 27.10 13.51 -1.85
N SER A 25 27.89 13.24 -0.82
CA SER A 25 28.38 14.26 0.12
C SER A 25 29.64 13.76 0.80
N GLU A 26 30.60 14.66 0.96
CA GLU A 26 31.83 14.42 1.71
C GLU A 26 31.95 15.50 2.79
N LYS A 27 32.18 15.07 4.03
CA LYS A 27 32.48 15.89 5.21
C LYS A 27 33.69 15.28 5.91
N GLU A 28 34.38 16.07 6.74
CA GLU A 28 35.64 15.66 7.38
C GLU A 28 35.62 14.24 7.98
N ASP A 29 34.53 13.85 8.67
CA ASP A 29 34.43 12.55 9.34
C ASP A 29 33.41 11.58 8.68
N ARG A 30 32.85 11.94 7.52
CA ARG A 30 31.74 11.20 6.93
C ARG A 30 31.64 11.37 5.42
N LEU A 31 31.69 10.25 4.72
CA LEU A 31 31.49 10.16 3.27
C LEU A 31 30.18 9.42 2.96
N LEU A 32 29.28 10.05 2.21
CA LEU A 32 28.06 9.42 1.70
C LEU A 32 28.27 9.00 0.25
N ILE A 33 28.21 7.70 0.01
CA ILE A 33 28.31 7.08 -1.32
C ILE A 33 26.97 6.45 -1.69
N GLU A 34 26.51 6.62 -2.92
CA GLU A 34 25.40 5.83 -3.48
C GLU A 34 25.96 4.75 -4.41
N LEU A 35 25.94 3.49 -3.97
CA LEU A 35 26.24 2.34 -4.83
C LEU A 35 25.01 2.03 -5.66
N VAL A 36 25.19 1.96 -6.98
CA VAL A 36 24.13 1.62 -7.91
C VAL A 36 24.47 0.33 -8.63
N LEU A 37 23.53 -0.62 -8.55
CA LEU A 37 23.58 -1.89 -9.27
C LEU A 37 22.42 -1.97 -10.25
N LYS A 38 22.68 -1.78 -11.55
CA LYS A 38 21.63 -1.61 -12.58
C LYS A 38 20.68 -0.45 -12.21
N ASN A 39 19.50 -0.77 -11.67
CA ASN A 39 18.48 0.19 -11.24
C ASN A 39 18.29 0.20 -9.72
N THR A 40 19.12 -0.53 -8.98
CA THR A 40 19.03 -0.66 -7.52
C THR A 40 19.98 0.32 -6.87
N LYS A 41 19.47 1.17 -5.97
CA LYS A 41 20.25 2.19 -5.26
C LYS A 41 20.47 1.79 -3.81
N MET A 42 21.72 1.83 -3.36
CA MET A 42 22.15 1.50 -2.00
C MET A 42 23.11 2.59 -1.50
N PRO A 43 22.61 3.59 -0.77
CA PRO A 43 23.44 4.58 -0.11
C PRO A 43 24.12 4.04 1.15
N PHE A 44 25.38 4.42 1.35
CA PHE A 44 26.23 4.06 2.49
C PHE A 44 26.92 5.29 3.07
N TYR A 45 26.94 5.41 4.39
CA TYR A 45 27.90 6.26 5.08
C TYR A 45 29.17 5.45 5.36
N PHE A 46 30.31 6.03 5.01
CA PHE A 46 31.64 5.63 5.43
C PHE A 46 32.08 6.62 6.50
N GLU A 47 32.31 6.11 7.70
CA GLU A 47 32.80 6.84 8.87
C GLU A 47 33.99 6.08 9.46
N ASP A 48 34.77 6.72 10.32
CA ASP A 48 35.88 6.05 11.03
C ASP A 48 35.40 4.84 11.87
N SER A 49 34.15 4.91 12.35
CA SER A 49 33.49 3.87 13.14
C SER A 49 33.04 2.66 12.30
N GLY A 50 32.93 2.80 10.98
CA GLY A 50 32.52 1.73 10.07
C GLY A 50 31.68 2.18 8.88
N ILE A 51 31.05 1.19 8.23
CA ILE A 51 30.20 1.40 7.06
C ILE A 51 28.76 1.13 7.45
N TYR A 52 27.87 2.08 7.14
CA TYR A 52 26.47 2.01 7.51
C TYR A 52 25.57 2.18 6.28
N LEU A 53 24.59 1.29 6.13
CA LEU A 53 23.57 1.44 5.10
C LEU A 53 22.60 2.57 5.48
N VAL A 54 22.22 3.41 4.54
CA VAL A 54 21.35 4.57 4.77
C VAL A 54 19.94 4.30 4.24
N GLY A 55 18.99 3.99 5.13
CA GLY A 55 17.61 3.77 4.72
C GLY A 55 16.78 5.05 4.69
N THR A 56 15.46 4.85 4.79
CA THR A 56 14.47 5.92 4.86
C THR A 56 14.78 6.94 5.96
N LEU A 57 14.58 8.24 5.68
CA LEU A 57 14.83 9.36 6.59
C LEU A 57 16.27 9.42 7.15
N PHE A 58 17.27 8.99 6.36
CA PHE A 58 18.70 8.98 6.73
C PHE A 58 19.04 8.10 7.95
N LYS A 59 18.13 7.22 8.37
CA LYS A 59 18.41 6.26 9.43
C LYS A 59 19.47 5.27 8.96
N THR A 60 20.46 5.01 9.81
CA THR A 60 21.58 4.13 9.52
C THR A 60 21.35 2.72 10.06
N TYR A 61 21.87 1.74 9.33
CA TYR A 61 21.76 0.33 9.67
C TYR A 61 23.11 -0.35 9.52
N ASN A 62 23.52 -1.04 10.57
CA ASN A 62 24.68 -1.95 10.61
C ASN A 62 24.25 -3.42 10.61
N GLU A 63 22.98 -3.70 10.88
CA GLU A 63 22.41 -5.04 10.93
C GLU A 63 21.06 -5.09 10.21
N MET A 64 20.77 -6.25 9.63
CA MET A 64 19.53 -6.52 8.92
C MET A 64 18.55 -7.19 9.88
N LYS A 65 17.33 -6.66 9.95
CA LYS A 65 16.26 -7.20 10.79
C LYS A 65 15.25 -7.97 9.96
N ASP A 66 14.83 -9.12 10.47
CA ASP A 66 13.69 -9.83 9.94
C ASP A 66 12.39 -9.14 10.39
N ILE A 67 11.56 -8.79 9.41
CA ILE A 67 10.28 -8.13 9.65
C ILE A 67 9.15 -9.17 9.57
N PRO A 68 8.26 -9.22 10.58
CA PRO A 68 7.09 -10.09 10.53
C PRO A 68 6.29 -9.88 9.26
N SER A 69 5.88 -10.98 8.62
CA SER A 69 5.04 -10.94 7.43
C SER A 69 4.03 -12.09 7.40
N ILE A 70 2.85 -11.83 6.84
CA ILE A 70 1.77 -12.82 6.68
C ILE A 70 1.29 -12.78 5.22
N GLY A 71 1.25 -13.94 4.57
CA GLY A 71 0.84 -14.06 3.17
C GLY A 71 1.88 -13.53 2.17
N PHE A 72 1.63 -13.74 0.88
CA PHE A 72 2.47 -13.27 -0.24
C PHE A 72 3.95 -13.69 -0.24
N LYS A 73 4.36 -14.67 0.60
CA LYS A 73 5.72 -15.21 0.56
C LYS A 73 6.05 -15.76 -0.83
N GLY A 74 7.09 -15.24 -1.46
CA GLY A 74 7.50 -15.57 -2.83
C GLY A 74 6.68 -14.89 -3.93
N ASN A 75 5.68 -14.06 -3.57
CA ASN A 75 4.82 -13.30 -4.46
C ASN A 75 4.70 -11.84 -4.00
N GLU A 76 5.74 -11.30 -3.39
CA GLU A 76 5.78 -9.94 -2.83
C GLU A 76 5.59 -8.86 -3.91
N GLN A 77 5.96 -9.16 -5.16
CA GLN A 77 5.78 -8.27 -6.31
C GLN A 77 4.32 -8.17 -6.82
N PHE A 78 3.40 -8.97 -6.27
CA PHE A 78 2.00 -8.99 -6.69
C PHE A 78 1.36 -7.60 -6.65
N GLY A 79 0.59 -7.28 -7.69
CA GLY A 79 -0.14 -6.01 -7.78
C GLY A 79 0.78 -4.79 -7.73
N SER A 80 1.94 -4.83 -8.40
CA SER A 80 2.94 -3.76 -8.37
C SER A 80 3.51 -3.50 -6.97
N GLY A 81 3.91 -4.56 -6.27
CA GLY A 81 4.48 -4.49 -4.92
C GLY A 81 3.46 -4.37 -3.79
N ARG A 82 2.16 -4.47 -4.08
CA ARG A 82 1.11 -4.53 -3.04
C ARG A 82 1.22 -5.78 -2.18
N GLY A 83 1.63 -6.92 -2.76
CA GLY A 83 1.83 -8.15 -2.00
C GLY A 83 2.84 -7.96 -0.85
N TYR A 84 3.96 -7.30 -1.15
CA TYR A 84 4.96 -6.87 -0.18
C TYR A 84 4.32 -6.00 0.91
N ILE A 85 3.70 -4.89 0.51
CA ILE A 85 3.12 -3.93 1.45
C ILE A 85 2.08 -4.60 2.35
N TRP A 86 1.16 -5.38 1.78
CA TRP A 86 0.10 -6.06 2.51
C TRP A 86 0.67 -7.09 3.47
N SER A 87 1.67 -7.87 3.04
CA SER A 87 2.26 -8.90 3.90
C SER A 87 2.88 -8.34 5.18
N ARG A 88 3.44 -7.13 5.14
CA ARG A 88 3.98 -6.42 6.32
C ARG A 88 2.92 -5.62 7.06
N SER A 89 1.83 -5.24 6.39
CA SER A 89 0.70 -4.52 7.00
C SER A 89 -0.21 -5.40 7.85
N LEU A 90 -0.41 -6.66 7.44
CA LEU A 90 -1.33 -7.59 8.13
C LEU A 90 -0.90 -7.93 9.57
N PRO A 91 0.39 -8.21 9.87
CA PRO A 91 0.85 -8.45 11.25
C PRO A 91 0.59 -7.29 12.21
N LEU A 92 0.59 -6.05 11.70
CA LEU A 92 0.37 -4.84 12.49
C LEU A 92 -1.09 -4.70 12.96
N LEU A 93 -2.04 -5.41 12.33
CA LEU A 93 -3.46 -5.36 12.72
C LEU A 93 -3.74 -5.90 14.13
N LYS A 94 -2.78 -6.62 14.73
CA LYS A 94 -2.84 -7.04 16.13
C LYS A 94 -2.90 -5.85 17.08
N ASP A 95 -2.24 -4.75 16.73
CA ASP A 95 -2.14 -3.54 17.55
C ASP A 95 -3.33 -2.60 17.33
N THR A 96 -4.05 -2.77 16.21
CA THR A 96 -5.22 -1.97 15.83
C THR A 96 -6.54 -2.74 15.88
N PHE A 97 -6.60 -3.86 16.60
CA PHE A 97 -7.83 -4.67 16.62
C PHE A 97 -9.04 -3.87 17.10
N TRP A 98 -8.90 -3.18 18.23
CA TRP A 98 -9.97 -2.38 18.84
C TRP A 98 -10.04 -0.95 18.30
N ILE A 99 -8.93 -0.22 18.44
CA ILE A 99 -8.80 1.19 18.06
C ILE A 99 -7.60 1.31 17.13
N GLY A 100 -7.81 1.96 15.99
CA GLY A 100 -6.72 2.21 15.04
C GLY A 100 -5.72 3.26 15.51
N HIS A 101 -4.64 3.40 14.76
CA HIS A 101 -3.56 4.34 15.05
C HIS A 101 -3.89 5.81 14.72
N GLY A 102 -5.08 6.09 14.19
CA GLY A 102 -5.50 7.41 13.73
C GLY A 102 -5.46 7.54 12.20
N PRO A 103 -6.23 8.47 11.62
CA PRO A 103 -6.18 8.75 10.18
C PRO A 103 -4.77 9.17 9.72
N ASP A 104 -4.36 8.63 8.57
CA ASP A 104 -3.10 8.97 7.87
C ASP A 104 -1.81 8.77 8.69
N THR A 105 -1.81 7.87 9.67
CA THR A 105 -0.61 7.54 10.47
C THR A 105 0.14 6.29 9.99
N PHE A 106 -0.36 5.61 8.96
CA PHE A 106 0.23 4.36 8.44
C PHE A 106 1.76 4.38 8.24
N PRO A 107 2.39 5.42 7.62
CA PRO A 107 3.83 5.42 7.41
C PRO A 107 4.65 5.40 8.71
N MET A 108 4.08 5.84 9.83
CA MET A 108 4.74 5.90 11.15
C MET A 108 4.84 4.53 11.81
N TYR A 109 3.88 3.63 11.54
CA TYR A 109 3.80 2.30 12.14
C TYR A 109 4.29 1.21 11.19
N TYR A 110 4.28 1.45 9.88
CA TYR A 110 4.82 0.52 8.90
C TYR A 110 6.33 0.35 9.09
N PRO A 111 6.89 -0.89 8.99
CA PRO A 111 8.31 -1.16 9.16
C PRO A 111 9.14 -0.57 8.00
N GLN A 112 9.50 0.71 8.10
CA GLN A 112 10.31 1.40 7.09
C GLN A 112 11.76 0.88 7.03
N ASP A 113 12.18 0.09 8.00
CA ASP A 113 13.50 -0.52 8.10
C ASP A 113 13.60 -1.91 7.46
N ASP A 114 12.55 -2.38 6.75
CA ASP A 114 12.62 -3.61 5.94
C ASP A 114 13.46 -3.42 4.66
N ILE A 115 14.79 -3.38 4.84
CA ILE A 115 15.75 -3.10 3.77
C ILE A 115 15.64 -4.14 2.65
N ILE A 116 15.65 -5.43 2.98
CA ILE A 116 15.59 -6.52 1.99
C ILE A 116 14.27 -6.48 1.24
N GLY A 117 13.16 -6.30 1.96
CA GLY A 117 11.84 -6.19 1.35
C GLY A 117 11.74 -5.04 0.36
N LYS A 118 12.26 -3.86 0.73
CA LYS A 118 12.29 -2.68 -0.14
C LYS A 118 13.23 -2.84 -1.34
N LEU A 119 14.40 -3.45 -1.16
CA LEU A 119 15.31 -3.77 -2.28
C LEU A 119 14.64 -4.68 -3.29
N ASN A 120 14.03 -5.76 -2.82
CA ASN A 120 13.40 -6.75 -3.68
C ASN A 120 12.15 -6.21 -4.37
N THR A 121 11.44 -5.26 -3.75
CA THR A 121 10.18 -4.72 -4.26
C THR A 121 10.37 -3.47 -5.12
N PHE A 122 11.05 -2.45 -4.57
CA PHE A 122 11.15 -1.11 -5.16
C PHE A 122 12.51 -0.81 -5.78
N ARG A 123 13.53 -1.63 -5.51
CA ARG A 123 14.94 -1.37 -5.87
C ARG A 123 15.51 -0.08 -5.26
N ASP A 124 14.87 0.45 -4.22
CA ASP A 124 15.35 1.61 -3.45
C ASP A 124 15.01 1.40 -1.98
N ILE A 125 16.04 1.37 -1.13
CA ILE A 125 15.88 1.18 0.32
C ILE A 125 15.34 2.41 1.04
N ARG A 126 15.45 3.59 0.42
CA ARG A 126 14.94 4.83 0.97
C ARG A 126 13.46 5.02 0.67
N ALA A 127 12.89 4.25 -0.26
CA ALA A 127 11.48 4.30 -0.62
C ALA A 127 10.60 4.28 0.64
N VAL A 128 9.76 5.31 0.78
CA VAL A 128 8.81 5.42 1.88
C VAL A 128 7.55 4.69 1.45
N VAL A 129 7.12 3.71 2.24
CA VAL A 129 5.78 3.15 2.08
C VAL A 129 4.83 4.05 2.86
N ASP A 130 4.07 4.86 2.14
CA ASP A 130 3.17 5.86 2.72
C ASP A 130 1.78 5.29 3.04
N LYS A 131 1.35 4.26 2.33
CA LYS A 131 0.01 3.66 2.47
C LYS A 131 -0.06 2.21 1.99
N PRO A 132 -1.08 1.44 2.39
CA PRO A 132 -1.24 0.05 2.01
C PRO A 132 -1.79 -0.15 0.60
N HIS A 133 -2.30 0.88 -0.08
CA HIS A 133 -2.96 0.75 -1.39
C HIS A 133 -4.15 -0.23 -1.39
N SER A 134 -4.90 -0.21 -0.30
CA SER A 134 -6.11 -0.99 -0.08
C SER A 134 -6.97 -0.27 0.94
N PHE A 135 -8.17 0.15 0.55
CA PHE A 135 -9.11 0.83 1.44
C PHE A 135 -9.35 0.05 2.73
N TYR A 136 -9.49 -1.28 2.62
CA TYR A 136 -9.81 -2.12 3.77
C TYR A 136 -8.66 -2.21 4.77
N ILE A 137 -7.43 -2.42 4.29
CA ILE A 137 -6.24 -2.43 5.16
C ILE A 137 -6.04 -1.04 5.78
N GLN A 138 -6.24 0.03 4.99
CA GLN A 138 -6.15 1.41 5.49
C GLN A 138 -7.14 1.68 6.62
N VAL A 139 -8.41 1.28 6.47
CA VAL A 139 -9.44 1.43 7.53
C VAL A 139 -9.04 0.66 8.79
N ALA A 140 -8.58 -0.58 8.64
CA ALA A 140 -8.18 -1.43 9.75
C ALA A 140 -6.97 -0.86 10.53
N HIS A 141 -6.06 -0.18 9.84
CA HIS A 141 -4.95 0.55 10.45
C HIS A 141 -5.41 1.85 11.11
N ASN A 142 -6.18 2.68 10.39
CA ASN A 142 -6.50 4.04 10.84
C ASN A 142 -7.52 4.06 11.97
N THR A 143 -8.58 3.26 11.85
CA THR A 143 -9.74 3.29 12.76
C THR A 143 -9.98 1.98 13.48
N GLY A 144 -9.29 0.91 13.08
CA GLY A 144 -9.27 -0.38 13.75
C GLY A 144 -10.03 -1.48 13.01
N VAL A 145 -9.75 -2.73 13.37
CA VAL A 145 -10.36 -3.91 12.71
C VAL A 145 -11.88 -3.94 12.94
N ILE A 146 -12.36 -3.51 14.11
CA ILE A 146 -13.80 -3.43 14.40
C ILE A 146 -14.51 -2.43 13.47
N SER A 147 -13.88 -1.28 13.19
CA SER A 147 -14.39 -0.31 12.24
C SER A 147 -14.50 -0.90 10.83
N LEU A 148 -13.48 -1.65 10.39
CA LEU A 148 -13.53 -2.38 9.12
C LEU A 148 -14.68 -3.38 9.11
N LEU A 149 -14.87 -4.17 10.17
CA LEU A 149 -15.97 -5.14 10.24
C LEU A 149 -17.34 -4.47 10.16
N ALA A 150 -17.54 -3.35 10.86
CA ALA A 150 -18.78 -2.58 10.77
C ALA A 150 -19.06 -2.09 9.34
N LEU A 151 -18.03 -1.61 8.64
CA LEU A 151 -18.13 -1.21 7.23
C LEU A 151 -18.46 -2.40 6.32
N LEU A 152 -17.81 -3.55 6.51
CA LEU A 152 -18.10 -4.76 5.74
C LEU A 152 -19.53 -5.27 5.98
N VAL A 153 -20.04 -5.15 7.20
CA VAL A 153 -21.45 -5.46 7.51
C VAL A 153 -22.39 -4.50 6.79
N LEU A 154 -22.13 -3.20 6.77
CA LEU A 154 -22.92 -2.22 6.03
C LEU A 154 -22.97 -2.56 4.53
N PHE A 155 -21.81 -2.81 3.92
CA PHE A 155 -21.70 -3.15 2.51
C PHE A 155 -22.37 -4.49 2.19
N GLY A 156 -22.14 -5.51 3.02
CA GLY A 156 -22.77 -6.82 2.88
C GLY A 156 -24.28 -6.76 3.01
N PHE A 157 -24.78 -5.99 3.98
CA PHE A 157 -26.22 -5.77 4.17
C PHE A 157 -26.87 -5.14 2.94
N TYR A 158 -26.25 -4.08 2.39
CA TYR A 158 -26.71 -3.47 1.15
C TYR A 158 -26.72 -4.48 -0.01
N LEU A 159 -25.60 -5.15 -0.28
CA LEU A 159 -25.46 -6.06 -1.42
C LEU A 159 -26.42 -7.26 -1.32
N ILE A 160 -26.55 -7.90 -0.16
CA ILE A 160 -27.47 -9.02 0.04
C ILE A 160 -28.91 -8.58 -0.16
N GLN A 161 -29.27 -7.40 0.36
CA GLN A 161 -30.61 -6.84 0.18
C GLN A 161 -30.89 -6.57 -1.30
N SER A 162 -29.98 -5.90 -2.00
CA SER A 162 -30.11 -5.55 -3.42
C SER A 162 -30.18 -6.80 -4.30
N VAL A 163 -29.32 -7.80 -4.08
CA VAL A 163 -29.33 -9.07 -4.82
C VAL A 163 -30.66 -9.78 -4.62
N LYS A 164 -31.13 -9.96 -3.38
CA LYS A 164 -32.43 -10.60 -3.10
C LYS A 164 -33.58 -9.88 -3.80
N LEU A 165 -33.54 -8.56 -3.83
CA LEU A 165 -34.58 -7.74 -4.43
C LEU A 165 -34.58 -7.86 -5.96
N TYR A 166 -33.41 -7.85 -6.61
CA TYR A 166 -33.31 -7.73 -8.06
C TYR A 166 -33.10 -9.03 -8.83
N TRP A 167 -32.59 -10.10 -8.19
CA TRP A 167 -32.14 -11.32 -8.88
C TRP A 167 -33.22 -12.01 -9.73
N LYS A 168 -34.45 -12.08 -9.22
CA LYS A 168 -35.58 -12.72 -9.92
C LYS A 168 -36.51 -11.72 -10.61
N ARG A 169 -36.24 -10.43 -10.48
CA ARG A 169 -37.11 -9.36 -11.01
C ARG A 169 -36.64 -8.95 -12.40
N ARG A 170 -37.37 -9.40 -13.42
CA ARG A 170 -37.32 -8.87 -14.78
C ARG A 170 -38.46 -7.86 -14.94
N SER A 171 -38.31 -6.69 -14.32
CA SER A 171 -39.23 -5.56 -14.49
C SER A 171 -38.54 -4.45 -15.27
N SER A 172 -39.28 -3.80 -16.18
CA SER A 172 -38.89 -2.56 -16.86
C SER A 172 -39.13 -1.31 -16.00
N ASP A 173 -39.55 -1.49 -14.74
CA ASP A 173 -39.73 -0.42 -13.77
C ASP A 173 -38.42 0.35 -13.53
N THR A 174 -38.51 1.66 -13.70
CA THR A 174 -37.42 2.63 -13.52
C THR A 174 -36.68 2.43 -12.18
N TRP A 175 -37.39 2.14 -11.09
CA TRP A 175 -36.77 1.93 -9.77
C TRP A 175 -35.94 0.65 -9.72
N VAL A 176 -36.41 -0.42 -10.36
CA VAL A 176 -35.68 -1.69 -10.44
C VAL A 176 -34.43 -1.55 -11.31
N ILE A 177 -34.53 -0.82 -12.42
CA ILE A 177 -33.38 -0.55 -13.31
C ILE A 177 -32.35 0.33 -12.59
N ALA A 178 -32.76 1.44 -12.00
CA ALA A 178 -31.88 2.34 -11.24
C ALA A 178 -31.17 1.58 -10.10
N GLY A 179 -31.91 0.77 -9.35
CA GLY A 179 -31.36 -0.05 -8.28
C GLY A 179 -30.28 -1.04 -8.73
N LYS A 180 -30.48 -1.71 -9.88
CA LYS A 180 -29.47 -2.60 -10.48
C LYS A 180 -28.19 -1.85 -10.88
N ILE A 181 -28.34 -0.66 -11.49
CA ILE A 181 -27.19 0.16 -11.90
C ILE A 181 -26.40 0.63 -10.69
N ILE A 182 -27.09 1.16 -9.67
CA ILE A 182 -26.46 1.62 -8.43
C ILE A 182 -25.75 0.46 -7.72
N MET A 183 -26.41 -0.70 -7.60
CA MET A 183 -25.81 -1.90 -7.02
C MET A 183 -24.53 -2.31 -7.78
N GLY A 184 -24.56 -2.27 -9.12
CA GLY A 184 -23.39 -2.56 -9.95
C GLY A 184 -22.24 -1.58 -9.72
N ALA A 185 -22.54 -0.28 -9.64
CA ALA A 185 -21.54 0.76 -9.36
C ALA A 185 -20.91 0.61 -7.96
N VAL A 186 -21.74 0.34 -6.93
CA VAL A 186 -21.27 0.07 -5.56
C VAL A 186 -20.40 -1.18 -5.53
N LEU A 187 -20.84 -2.27 -6.16
CA LEU A 187 -20.06 -3.52 -6.22
C LEU A 187 -18.71 -3.31 -6.92
N ALA A 188 -18.71 -2.60 -8.05
CA ALA A 188 -17.48 -2.27 -8.77
C ALA A 188 -16.51 -1.48 -7.90
N TYR A 189 -16.98 -0.45 -7.19
CA TYR A 189 -16.15 0.33 -6.26
C TYR A 189 -15.58 -0.53 -5.12
N LEU A 190 -16.38 -1.41 -4.52
CA LEU A 190 -15.91 -2.29 -3.44
C LEU A 190 -14.81 -3.25 -3.93
N ILE A 191 -14.97 -3.83 -5.12
CA ILE A 191 -13.94 -4.71 -5.70
C ILE A 191 -12.68 -3.93 -6.01
N THR A 192 -12.78 -2.75 -6.63
CA THR A 192 -11.59 -1.94 -6.95
C THR A 192 -10.90 -1.40 -5.69
N SER A 193 -11.64 -1.17 -4.61
CA SER A 193 -11.13 -0.73 -3.30
C SER A 193 -10.23 -1.75 -2.60
N ILE A 194 -10.22 -3.02 -3.05
CA ILE A 194 -9.22 -4.00 -2.59
C ILE A 194 -7.81 -3.54 -2.96
N PHE A 195 -7.65 -2.94 -4.15
CA PHE A 195 -6.35 -2.57 -4.73
C PHE A 195 -6.10 -1.06 -4.78
N ASN A 196 -7.06 -0.26 -4.32
CA ASN A 196 -7.03 1.19 -4.42
C ASN A 196 -7.41 1.84 -3.09
N ASP A 197 -6.93 3.07 -2.94
CA ASP A 197 -7.25 3.93 -1.81
C ASP A 197 -8.60 4.62 -2.01
N SER A 198 -9.21 5.05 -0.91
CA SER A 198 -10.37 5.95 -0.99
C SER A 198 -9.87 7.37 -1.24
N VAL A 199 -10.16 7.90 -2.42
CA VAL A 199 -9.72 9.23 -2.86
C VAL A 199 -10.85 10.24 -2.80
N ILE A 200 -10.51 11.50 -2.48
CA ILE A 200 -11.47 12.58 -2.16
C ILE A 200 -12.48 12.87 -3.27
N TYR A 201 -12.12 12.62 -4.54
CA TYR A 201 -12.99 12.86 -5.68
C TYR A 201 -13.92 11.69 -6.05
N VAL A 202 -13.64 10.47 -5.56
CA VAL A 202 -14.50 9.28 -5.84
C VAL A 202 -15.32 8.89 -4.62
N ALA A 203 -14.77 9.03 -3.41
CA ALA A 203 -15.45 8.61 -2.18
C ALA A 203 -16.83 9.26 -1.98
N PRO A 204 -17.02 10.59 -2.19
CA PRO A 204 -18.34 11.20 -2.02
C PRO A 204 -19.39 10.64 -2.98
N ILE A 205 -19.00 10.32 -4.22
CA ILE A 205 -19.88 9.71 -5.22
C ILE A 205 -20.30 8.32 -4.75
N PHE A 206 -19.35 7.51 -4.28
CA PHE A 206 -19.63 6.19 -3.73
C PHE A 206 -20.63 6.25 -2.56
N TRP A 207 -20.38 7.10 -1.57
CA TRP A 207 -21.26 7.23 -0.40
C TRP A 207 -22.66 7.72 -0.76
N THR A 208 -22.74 8.65 -1.72
CA THR A 208 -24.03 9.13 -2.25
C THR A 208 -24.80 8.01 -2.94
N LEU A 209 -24.12 7.23 -3.81
CA LEU A 209 -24.73 6.09 -4.49
C LEU A 209 -25.14 4.98 -3.52
N LEU A 210 -24.35 4.70 -2.47
CA LEU A 210 -24.71 3.73 -1.45
C LEU A 210 -25.98 4.16 -0.70
N GLY A 211 -26.06 5.42 -0.27
CA GLY A 211 -27.24 5.98 0.39
C GLY A 211 -28.48 5.98 -0.51
N ALA A 212 -28.33 6.44 -1.75
CA ALA A 212 -29.39 6.39 -2.75
C ALA A 212 -29.84 4.96 -3.03
N GLY A 213 -28.90 4.00 -3.08
CA GLY A 213 -29.18 2.59 -3.25
C GLY A 213 -30.08 2.03 -2.15
N PHE A 214 -29.83 2.39 -0.88
CA PHE A 214 -30.73 2.00 0.22
C PHE A 214 -32.14 2.60 0.07
N ALA A 215 -32.24 3.86 -0.32
CA ALA A 215 -33.54 4.51 -0.56
C ALA A 215 -34.31 3.83 -1.71
N VAL A 216 -33.63 3.50 -2.81
CA VAL A 216 -34.23 2.77 -3.94
C VAL A 216 -34.66 1.36 -3.50
N ASN A 217 -33.84 0.64 -2.73
CA ASN A 217 -34.22 -0.67 -2.18
C ASN A 217 -35.49 -0.57 -1.31
N TYR A 218 -35.61 0.49 -0.51
CA TYR A 218 -36.79 0.74 0.31
C TYR A 218 -38.03 1.00 -0.56
N GLN A 219 -37.92 1.86 -1.57
CA GLN A 219 -39.02 2.16 -2.49
C GLN A 219 -39.51 0.91 -3.24
N VAL A 220 -38.59 0.11 -3.77
CA VAL A 220 -38.95 -1.12 -4.50
C VAL A 220 -39.62 -2.15 -3.58
N LYS A 221 -39.28 -2.20 -2.28
CA LYS A 221 -39.99 -3.06 -1.31
C LYS A 221 -41.39 -2.58 -0.97
N GLN A 222 -41.69 -1.28 -1.11
CA GLN A 222 -43.04 -0.78 -0.87
C GLN A 222 -43.96 -1.02 -2.08
N LEU A 223 -43.40 -0.97 -3.28
CA LEU A 223 -44.14 -1.17 -4.52
C LEU A 223 -44.52 -2.65 -4.75
N TYR A 224 -43.87 -3.59 -4.06
CA TYR A 224 -44.01 -5.04 -4.29
C TYR A 224 -43.67 -5.88 -3.06
#